data_AF-A0A0K8RQ18-F1
#
_entry.id   AF-A0A0K8RQ18-F1
#
_cell.length_a   1.000
_cell.length_b   1.000
_cell.length_c   1.000
_cell.angle_alpha   90.00
_cell.angle_beta   90.00
_cell.angle_gamma   90.00
#
_symmetry.space_group_name_H-M   'P 1'
#
loop_
_entity.id
_entity.type
_entity.pdbx_description
1 polymer ?
#
loop_
_entity_poly.entity_id
_entity_poly.type
_entity_poly.pdbx_seq_one_letter_code
_entity_poly.pdbx_strand_id
1 'polypeptide(L)'
;NRTHSGEKPYKCRLCPQAFARSSHLKIHNRTHSDDKPYKCRVCPQAFTLKSYLKLHNRTHSGEKPYKCKLCSQAFACTANLTQHKQLHTGEKPFKCELCPHACARKSSLMLHNRTHTGEKPYLCKLCSQVFSSSSSLSRHNRIHSGEKPYKCKMCPKAFSQDSHLRSHNQTHTGKKTL
;
A
#
# COMPACT_ATOMS: atom_id res chain seq x y z
N ASN A 1 -21.10 32.49 5.46
CA ASN A 1 -21.96 31.47 6.09
C ASN A 1 -22.05 30.22 5.23
N ARG A 2 -21.32 29.16 5.59
CA ARG A 2 -21.31 27.88 4.86
C ARG A 2 -22.01 26.85 5.75
N THR A 3 -23.30 26.64 5.51
CA THR A 3 -24.13 25.68 6.23
C THR A 3 -23.70 24.26 5.83
N HIS A 4 -23.06 23.54 6.75
CA HIS A 4 -22.92 22.10 6.66
C HIS A 4 -24.17 21.44 7.27
N SER A 5 -25.29 21.41 6.53
CA SER A 5 -26.30 20.38 6.80
C SER A 5 -25.67 19.05 6.37
N GLY A 6 -25.70 18.02 7.20
CA GLY A 6 -25.17 16.69 6.85
C GLY A 6 -25.92 16.00 5.71
N GLU A 7 -26.79 16.72 5.00
CA GLU A 7 -27.70 16.21 4.00
C GLU A 7 -26.95 15.75 2.75
N LYS A 8 -27.33 14.56 2.26
CA LYS A 8 -26.77 13.94 1.07
C LYS A 8 -27.89 13.68 0.05
N PRO A 9 -28.48 14.74 -0.54
CA PRO A 9 -29.65 14.60 -1.42
C PRO A 9 -29.32 13.85 -2.73
N TYR A 10 -28.05 13.82 -3.14
CA TYR A 10 -27.64 13.21 -4.40
C TYR A 10 -27.26 11.74 -4.20
N LYS A 11 -28.21 10.83 -4.41
CA LYS A 11 -28.02 9.39 -4.25
C LYS A 11 -27.49 8.73 -5.53
N CYS A 12 -26.55 7.80 -5.40
CA CYS A 12 -26.18 6.92 -6.50
C CYS A 12 -27.29 5.89 -6.74
N ARG A 13 -27.54 5.54 -8.00
CA ARG A 13 -28.52 4.52 -8.38
C ARG A 13 -27.94 3.11 -8.43
N LEU A 14 -26.60 2.99 -8.46
CA LEU A 14 -25.90 1.72 -8.63
C LEU A 14 -25.30 1.18 -7.32
N CYS A 15 -25.25 2.01 -6.28
CA CYS A 15 -24.78 1.59 -4.96
C CYS A 15 -25.39 2.46 -3.84
N PRO A 16 -25.25 2.07 -2.56
CA PRO A 16 -25.83 2.80 -1.44
C PRO A 16 -25.22 4.20 -1.16
N GLN A 17 -24.25 4.67 -1.94
CA GLN A 17 -23.56 5.93 -1.66
C GLN A 17 -24.42 7.15 -2.02
N ALA A 18 -24.36 8.17 -1.17
CA ALA A 18 -25.01 9.45 -1.37
C ALA A 18 -24.04 10.61 -1.11
N PHE A 19 -24.27 11.74 -1.78
CA PHE A 19 -23.36 12.87 -1.84
C PHE A 19 -24.10 14.17 -1.52
N ALA A 20 -23.39 15.09 -0.88
CA ALA A 20 -23.89 16.44 -0.60
C ALA A 20 -23.93 17.34 -1.85
N ARG A 21 -23.22 16.95 -2.93
CA ARG A 21 -23.12 17.73 -4.17
C ARG A 21 -23.30 16.84 -5.39
N SER A 22 -24.04 17.35 -6.38
CA SER A 22 -24.23 16.70 -7.68
C SER A 22 -22.91 16.44 -8.40
N SER A 23 -21.96 17.37 -8.30
CA SER A 23 -20.63 17.22 -8.90
C SER A 23 -19.84 16.03 -8.32
N HIS A 24 -19.99 15.76 -7.02
CA HIS A 24 -19.37 14.61 -6.38
C HIS A 24 -20.06 13.30 -6.82
N LEU A 25 -21.39 13.29 -6.95
CA LEU A 25 -22.12 12.14 -7.51
C LEU A 25 -21.69 11.88 -8.96
N LYS A 26 -21.53 12.92 -9.79
CA LYS A 26 -21.07 12.78 -11.18
C LYS A 26 -19.67 12.16 -11.26
N ILE A 27 -18.75 12.61 -10.40
CA ILE A 27 -17.41 12.01 -10.30
C ILE A 27 -17.50 10.56 -9.80
N HIS A 28 -18.33 10.29 -8.79
CA HIS A 28 -18.53 8.95 -8.26
C HIS A 28 -19.09 8.00 -9.31
N ASN A 29 -20.02 8.43 -10.16
CA ASN A 29 -20.57 7.56 -11.20
C ASN A 29 -19.50 7.00 -12.15
N ARG A 30 -18.35 7.68 -12.28
CA ARG A 30 -17.19 7.15 -13.01
C ARG A 30 -16.54 5.93 -12.37
N THR A 31 -16.87 5.58 -11.13
CA THR A 31 -16.39 4.32 -10.52
C THR A 31 -17.20 3.12 -10.97
N HIS A 32 -18.40 3.34 -11.50
CA HIS A 32 -19.28 2.29 -12.04
C HIS A 32 -19.10 2.09 -13.55
N SER A 33 -18.17 2.84 -14.15
CA SER A 33 -17.84 2.79 -15.57
C SER A 33 -16.32 2.81 -15.73
N ASP A 34 -15.79 2.42 -16.89
CA ASP A 34 -14.38 2.65 -17.20
C ASP A 34 -14.06 4.07 -17.71
N ASP A 35 -14.95 5.06 -17.47
CA ASP A 35 -14.75 6.47 -17.82
C ASP A 35 -13.58 7.10 -17.03
N LYS A 36 -12.39 7.05 -17.62
CA LYS A 36 -11.15 7.65 -17.13
C LYS A 36 -10.67 8.70 -18.13
N PRO A 37 -11.25 9.92 -18.14
CA PRO A 37 -10.99 10.90 -19.19
C PRO A 37 -9.58 11.48 -19.13
N TYR A 38 -8.87 11.34 -18.01
CA TYR A 38 -7.53 11.90 -17.82
C TYR A 38 -6.45 10.85 -18.06
N LYS A 39 -6.02 10.72 -19.32
CA LYS A 39 -5.00 9.75 -19.76
C LYS A 39 -3.58 10.27 -19.49
N CYS A 40 -2.70 9.38 -19.00
CA CYS A 40 -1.27 9.64 -18.96
C CYS A 40 -0.70 9.60 -20.38
N ARG A 41 0.26 10.49 -20.68
CA ARG A 41 0.95 10.52 -21.97
C ARG A 41 2.20 9.63 -22.02
N VAL A 42 2.66 9.16 -20.87
CA VAL A 42 3.91 8.39 -20.72
C VAL A 42 3.64 6.90 -20.54
N CYS A 43 2.48 6.52 -20.02
CA CYS A 43 2.11 5.12 -19.85
C CYS A 43 0.61 4.90 -20.09
N PRO A 44 0.13 3.64 -20.21
CA PRO A 44 -1.27 3.34 -20.50
C PRO A 44 -2.29 3.72 -19.40
N GLN A 45 -1.83 4.27 -18.26
CA GLN A 45 -2.71 4.57 -17.13
C GLN A 45 -3.62 5.77 -17.42
N ALA A 46 -4.86 5.71 -16.92
CA ALA A 46 -5.84 6.78 -17.02
C ALA A 46 -6.57 6.96 -15.68
N PHE A 47 -7.06 8.17 -15.43
CA PHE A 47 -7.62 8.58 -14.15
C PHE A 47 -8.99 9.24 -14.29
N THR A 48 -9.82 9.09 -13.27
CA THR A 48 -11.15 9.73 -13.18
C THR A 48 -11.08 11.22 -12.84
N LEU A 49 -9.95 11.67 -12.27
CA LEU A 49 -9.70 13.03 -11.83
C LEU A 49 -8.35 13.57 -12.33
N LYS A 50 -8.34 14.85 -12.73
CA LYS A 50 -7.12 15.56 -13.17
C LYS A 50 -6.06 15.62 -12.08
N SER A 51 -6.47 15.77 -10.80
CA SER A 51 -5.56 15.79 -9.66
C SER A 51 -4.83 14.46 -9.48
N TYR A 52 -5.49 13.34 -9.75
CA TYR A 52 -4.86 12.00 -9.71
C TYR A 52 -3.89 11.80 -10.86
N LEU A 53 -4.22 12.26 -12.07
CA LEU A 53 -3.25 12.28 -13.17
C LEU A 53 -2.03 13.14 -12.83
N LYS A 54 -2.22 14.34 -12.24
CA LYS A 54 -1.10 15.20 -11.82
C LYS A 54 -0.22 14.51 -10.79
N LEU A 55 -0.81 13.85 -9.79
CA LEU A 55 -0.06 13.08 -8.80
C LEU A 55 0.68 11.90 -9.44
N HIS A 56 0.02 11.18 -10.36
CA HIS A 56 0.64 10.08 -11.10
C HIS A 56 1.82 10.54 -11.94
N ASN A 57 1.75 11.69 -12.62
CA ASN A 57 2.87 12.21 -13.41
C ASN A 57 4.14 12.44 -12.57
N ARG A 58 4.03 12.54 -11.25
CA ARG A 58 5.18 12.58 -10.32
C ARG A 58 5.93 11.26 -10.24
N THR A 59 5.32 10.13 -10.60
CA THR A 59 6.03 8.84 -10.67
C THR A 59 6.93 8.76 -11.90
N HIS A 60 6.63 9.52 -12.95
CA HIS A 60 7.48 9.62 -14.14
C HIS A 60 8.61 10.65 -13.95
N SER A 61 8.30 11.82 -13.40
CA SER A 61 9.28 12.90 -13.19
C SER A 61 10.15 12.73 -11.94
N GLY A 62 9.71 11.93 -10.97
CA GLY A 62 10.35 11.84 -9.65
C GLY A 62 10.07 13.03 -8.73
N GLU A 63 9.20 13.97 -9.11
CA GLU A 63 8.88 15.18 -8.32
C GLU A 63 8.35 14.80 -6.92
N LYS A 64 9.05 15.27 -5.88
CA LYS A 64 8.71 15.03 -4.47
C LYS A 64 8.68 16.35 -3.71
N PRO A 65 7.64 17.18 -3.89
CA PRO A 65 7.62 18.54 -3.34
C PRO A 65 7.42 18.57 -1.82
N TYR A 66 6.95 17.48 -1.21
CA TYR A 66 6.65 17.44 0.22
C TYR A 66 7.81 16.84 1.01
N LYS A 67 8.69 17.68 1.55
CA LYS A 67 9.87 17.27 2.32
C LYS A 67 9.51 17.00 3.79
N CYS A 68 10.08 15.95 4.37
CA CYS A 68 10.08 15.76 5.81
C CYS A 68 11.03 16.79 6.45
N LYS A 69 10.63 17.36 7.58
CA LYS A 69 11.49 18.29 8.35
C LYS A 69 12.42 17.56 9.34
N LEU A 70 12.19 16.27 9.57
CA LEU A 70 12.90 15.45 10.56
C LEU A 70 13.91 14.49 9.91
N CYS A 71 13.90 14.36 8.59
CA CYS A 71 14.87 13.58 7.83
C CYS A 71 14.91 14.03 6.36
N SER A 72 15.84 13.46 5.60
CA SER A 72 16.07 13.79 4.17
C SER A 72 15.00 13.22 3.21
N GLN A 73 13.95 12.55 3.70
CA GLN A 73 12.92 11.95 2.86
C GLN A 73 11.94 12.99 2.31
N ALA A 74 11.53 12.79 1.06
CA ALA A 74 10.54 13.64 0.38
C ALA A 74 9.47 12.79 -0.33
N PHE A 75 8.26 13.34 -0.46
CA PHE A 75 7.07 12.63 -0.91
C PHE A 75 6.34 13.37 -2.03
N ALA A 76 5.66 12.59 -2.87
CA ALA A 76 4.87 13.10 -3.99
C ALA A 76 3.51 13.71 -3.56
N CYS A 77 3.01 13.40 -2.36
CA CYS A 77 1.79 13.98 -1.80
C CYS A 77 1.89 14.21 -0.28
N THR A 78 1.04 15.09 0.24
CA THR A 78 0.96 15.42 1.67
C THR A 78 0.54 14.22 2.51
N ALA A 79 -0.41 13.41 2.04
CA ALA A 79 -0.89 12.23 2.78
C ALA A 79 0.26 11.24 3.08
N ASN A 80 1.14 11.00 2.11
CA ASN A 80 2.30 10.14 2.30
C ASN A 80 3.31 10.74 3.28
N LEU A 81 3.52 12.07 3.24
CA LEU A 81 4.35 12.75 4.23
C LEU A 81 3.76 12.65 5.65
N THR A 82 2.44 12.87 5.80
CA THR A 82 1.75 12.74 7.10
C THR A 82 1.90 11.33 7.65
N GLN A 83 1.67 10.30 6.82
CA GLN A 83 1.87 8.92 7.23
C GLN A 83 3.34 8.64 7.60
N HIS A 84 4.29 9.17 6.84
CA HIS A 84 5.71 9.01 7.16
C HIS A 84 6.09 9.65 8.50
N LYS A 85 5.54 10.82 8.83
CA LYS A 85 5.82 11.51 10.09
C LYS A 85 5.45 10.67 11.33
N GLN A 86 4.48 9.77 11.23
CA GLN A 86 4.13 8.85 12.31
C GLN A 86 5.31 7.92 12.70
N LEU A 87 6.26 7.68 11.80
CA LEU A 87 7.47 6.91 12.11
C LEU A 87 8.42 7.67 13.04
N HIS A 88 8.44 9.00 12.98
CA HIS A 88 9.28 9.82 13.84
C HIS A 88 8.69 9.98 15.24
N THR A 89 7.36 10.07 15.34
CA THR A 89 6.67 10.22 16.62
C THR A 89 6.45 8.89 17.34
N GLY A 90 6.55 7.76 16.63
CA GLY A 90 6.19 6.45 17.16
C GLY A 90 4.69 6.29 17.42
N GLU A 91 3.87 7.21 16.92
CA GLU A 91 2.42 7.22 17.16
C GLU A 91 1.76 5.97 16.55
N LYS A 92 0.99 5.26 17.37
CA LYS A 92 0.26 4.04 17.00
C LYS A 92 -1.24 4.22 17.30
N PRO A 93 -1.97 5.04 16.51
CA PRO A 93 -3.35 5.38 16.80
C PRO A 93 -4.31 4.20 16.60
N PHE A 94 -3.90 3.16 15.86
CA PHE A 94 -4.74 1.99 15.60
C PHE A 94 -4.38 0.86 16.57
N LYS A 95 -5.21 0.70 17.60
CA LYS A 95 -5.07 -0.32 18.65
C LYS A 95 -5.94 -1.54 18.33
N CYS A 96 -5.43 -2.73 18.63
CA CYS A 96 -6.23 -3.95 18.63
C CYS A 96 -7.09 -3.99 19.90
N GLU A 97 -8.33 -4.44 19.76
CA GLU A 97 -9.26 -4.58 20.88
C GLU A 97 -9.07 -5.91 21.62
N LEU A 98 -8.43 -6.90 20.97
CA LEU A 98 -8.27 -8.26 21.50
C LEU A 98 -6.90 -8.51 22.14
N CYS A 99 -5.92 -7.60 21.95
CA CYS A 99 -4.60 -7.73 22.54
C CYS A 99 -3.87 -6.37 22.62
N PRO A 100 -2.73 -6.26 23.33
CA PRO A 100 -1.98 -5.01 23.46
C PRO A 100 -1.35 -4.46 22.16
N HIS A 101 -1.54 -5.11 21.01
CA HIS A 101 -0.93 -4.70 19.75
C HIS A 101 -1.48 -3.36 19.26
N ALA A 102 -0.60 -2.47 18.81
CA ALA A 102 -0.96 -1.21 18.20
C ALA A 102 -0.04 -0.87 17.01
N CYS A 103 -0.57 -0.20 16.01
CA CYS A 103 0.17 0.15 14.79
C CYS A 103 -0.18 1.53 14.22
N ALA A 104 0.70 2.02 13.35
CA ALA A 104 0.55 3.35 12.72
C ALA A 104 -0.48 3.39 11.58
N ARG A 105 -0.92 2.23 11.06
CA ARG A 105 -1.78 2.16 9.86
C ARG A 105 -2.98 1.25 10.07
N LYS A 106 -4.16 1.72 9.71
CA LYS A 106 -5.41 0.92 9.75
C LYS A 106 -5.30 -0.40 8.99
N SER A 107 -4.66 -0.41 7.82
CA SER A 107 -4.46 -1.64 7.03
C SER A 107 -3.59 -2.67 7.75
N SER A 108 -2.60 -2.22 8.53
CA SER A 108 -1.78 -3.09 9.36
C SER A 108 -2.58 -3.69 10.50
N LEU A 109 -3.46 -2.90 11.14
CA LEU A 109 -4.38 -3.41 12.15
C LEU A 109 -5.35 -4.44 11.57
N MET A 110 -5.88 -4.19 10.36
CA MET A 110 -6.78 -5.14 9.70
C MET A 110 -6.10 -6.46 9.37
N LEU A 111 -4.87 -6.42 8.88
CA LEU A 111 -4.07 -7.63 8.69
C LEU A 111 -3.76 -8.33 10.02
N HIS A 112 -3.44 -7.56 11.07
CA HIS A 112 -3.22 -8.11 12.41
C HIS A 112 -4.47 -8.81 12.95
N ASN A 113 -5.66 -8.24 12.79
CA ASN A 113 -6.90 -8.86 13.26
C ASN A 113 -7.16 -10.25 12.66
N ARG A 114 -6.55 -10.58 11.51
CA ARG A 114 -6.58 -11.94 10.93
C ARG A 114 -5.83 -12.98 11.76
N THR A 115 -4.93 -12.58 12.65
CA THR A 115 -4.28 -13.51 13.59
C THR A 115 -5.24 -13.99 14.66
N HIS A 116 -6.25 -13.18 15.01
CA HIS A 116 -7.28 -13.56 15.98
C HIS A 116 -8.41 -14.37 15.34
N THR A 117 -8.81 -14.01 14.12
CA THR A 117 -9.92 -14.69 13.41
C THR A 117 -9.48 -15.92 12.62
N GLY A 118 -8.19 -16.05 12.32
CA GLY A 118 -7.66 -17.10 11.45
C GLY A 118 -7.96 -16.89 9.95
N GLU A 119 -8.51 -15.74 9.54
CA GLU A 119 -8.86 -15.45 8.15
C GLU A 119 -7.61 -15.51 7.23
N LYS A 120 -7.65 -16.42 6.24
CA LYS A 120 -6.58 -16.60 5.24
C LYS A 120 -7.15 -16.56 3.82
N PRO A 121 -7.49 -15.37 3.30
CA PRO A 121 -8.24 -15.24 2.05
C PRO A 121 -7.40 -15.50 0.78
N TYR A 122 -6.09 -15.69 0.92
CA TYR A 122 -5.19 -15.84 -0.23
C TYR A 122 -4.78 -17.30 -0.39
N LEU A 123 -5.42 -18.00 -1.34
CA LEU A 123 -5.12 -19.39 -1.69
C LEU A 123 -4.01 -19.46 -2.75
N CYS A 124 -3.05 -20.36 -2.55
CA CYS A 124 -2.12 -20.75 -3.60
C CYS A 124 -2.84 -21.61 -4.65
N LYS A 125 -2.62 -21.32 -5.94
CA LYS A 125 -3.24 -22.09 -7.03
C LYS A 125 -2.45 -23.33 -7.42
N LEU A 126 -1.21 -23.45 -6.95
CA LEU A 126 -0.29 -24.55 -7.26
C LEU A 126 -0.23 -25.58 -6.12
N CYS A 127 -0.75 -25.25 -4.93
CA CYS A 127 -0.87 -26.16 -3.80
C CYS A 127 -1.97 -25.68 -2.85
N SER A 128 -2.39 -26.51 -1.89
CA SER A 128 -3.52 -26.19 -0.99
C SER A 128 -3.18 -25.20 0.15
N GLN A 129 -2.04 -24.50 0.10
CA GLN A 129 -1.66 -23.56 1.17
C GLN A 129 -2.43 -22.23 1.06
N VAL A 130 -2.86 -21.73 2.22
CA VAL A 130 -3.58 -20.46 2.38
C VAL A 130 -2.81 -19.45 3.23
N PHE A 131 -2.95 -18.17 2.91
CA PHE A 131 -2.20 -17.07 3.52
C PHE A 131 -3.12 -15.91 3.95
N SER A 132 -2.71 -15.20 5.00
CA SER A 132 -3.42 -14.02 5.52
C SER A 132 -3.16 -12.73 4.72
N SER A 133 -2.13 -12.72 3.86
CA SER A 133 -1.77 -11.58 3.01
C SER A 133 -1.34 -12.01 1.60
N SER A 134 -1.59 -11.14 0.61
CA SER A 134 -1.15 -11.32 -0.77
C SER A 134 0.38 -11.33 -0.91
N SER A 135 1.07 -10.52 -0.10
CA SER A 135 2.54 -10.49 -0.06
C SER A 135 3.12 -11.82 0.43
N SER A 136 2.49 -12.45 1.43
CA SER A 136 2.89 -13.78 1.92
C SER A 136 2.69 -14.84 0.83
N LEU A 137 1.55 -14.82 0.12
CA LEU A 137 1.30 -15.71 -1.01
C LEU A 137 2.30 -15.49 -2.15
N SER A 138 2.57 -14.24 -2.52
CA SER A 138 3.52 -13.89 -3.59
C SER A 138 4.92 -14.41 -3.27
N ARG A 139 5.36 -14.28 -2.01
CA ARG A 139 6.62 -14.85 -1.55
C ARG A 139 6.61 -16.37 -1.57
N HIS A 140 5.52 -17.01 -1.16
CA HIS A 140 5.37 -18.46 -1.23
C HIS A 140 5.47 -18.98 -2.67
N ASN A 141 4.87 -18.28 -3.65
CA ASN A 141 4.91 -18.68 -5.06
C ASN A 141 6.33 -18.74 -5.65
N ARG A 142 7.33 -18.15 -4.99
CA ARG A 142 8.74 -18.31 -5.37
C ARG A 142 9.29 -19.71 -5.15
N ILE A 143 8.66 -20.50 -4.29
CA ILE A 143 9.00 -21.91 -4.09
C ILE A 143 8.64 -22.70 -5.35
N HIS A 144 7.49 -22.42 -5.95
CA HIS A 144 7.02 -23.11 -7.16
C HIS A 144 7.75 -22.66 -8.42
N SER A 145 8.01 -21.36 -8.55
CA SER A 145 8.71 -20.80 -9.72
C SER A 145 10.23 -20.93 -9.67
N GLY A 146 10.81 -21.20 -8.49
CA GLY A 146 12.25 -21.16 -8.29
C GLY A 146 12.87 -19.75 -8.33
N GLU A 147 12.06 -18.70 -8.36
CA GLU A 147 12.52 -17.31 -8.47
C GLU A 147 13.43 -16.92 -7.28
N LYS A 148 14.65 -16.46 -7.59
CA LYS A 148 15.65 -16.01 -6.62
C LYS A 148 16.11 -14.57 -6.93
N PRO A 149 15.28 -13.56 -6.65
CA PRO A 149 15.55 -12.19 -7.08
C PRO A 149 16.69 -11.53 -6.28
N TYR A 150 17.05 -12.07 -5.12
CA TYR A 150 18.08 -11.49 -4.25
C TYR A 150 19.44 -12.15 -4.48
N LYS A 151 20.27 -11.54 -5.34
CA LYS A 151 21.60 -12.04 -5.69
C LYS A 151 22.67 -11.51 -4.72
N CYS A 152 23.59 -12.39 -4.30
CA CYS A 152 24.80 -11.97 -3.61
C CYS A 152 25.72 -11.25 -4.59
N LYS A 153 26.39 -10.20 -4.12
CA LYS A 153 27.37 -9.45 -4.92
C LYS A 153 28.79 -10.03 -4.82
N MET A 154 29.04 -10.88 -3.83
CA MET A 154 30.36 -11.45 -3.54
C MET A 154 30.51 -12.90 -4.02
N CYS A 155 29.41 -13.56 -4.38
CA CYS A 155 29.44 -14.93 -4.91
C CYS A 155 28.22 -15.22 -5.79
N PRO A 156 28.19 -16.36 -6.52
CA PRO A 156 27.08 -16.71 -7.42
C PRO A 156 25.74 -17.04 -6.73
N LYS A 157 25.67 -17.05 -5.39
CA LYS A 157 24.45 -17.46 -4.67
C LYS A 157 23.34 -16.42 -4.81
N ALA A 158 22.11 -16.92 -4.98
CA ALA A 158 20.89 -16.12 -5.00
C ALA A 158 19.83 -16.74 -4.10
N PHE A 159 18.94 -15.90 -3.58
CA PHE A 159 17.95 -16.26 -2.57
C PHE A 159 16.55 -15.79 -2.97
N SER A 160 15.53 -16.52 -2.52
CA SER A 160 14.12 -16.19 -2.73
C SER A 160 13.61 -15.09 -1.77
N GLN A 161 14.36 -14.81 -0.69
CA GLN A 161 14.06 -13.80 0.32
C GLN A 161 15.29 -12.95 0.66
N ASP A 162 15.06 -11.65 0.91
CA ASP A 162 16.13 -10.70 1.25
C ASP A 162 16.75 -11.02 2.62
N SER A 163 15.96 -11.47 3.60
CA SER A 163 16.46 -11.84 4.93
C SER A 163 17.51 -12.96 4.83
N HIS A 164 17.29 -13.94 3.96
CA HIS A 164 18.26 -15.00 3.70
C HIS A 164 19.53 -14.46 3.04
N LEU A 165 19.42 -13.52 2.10
CA LEU A 165 20.59 -12.84 1.53
C LEU A 165 21.34 -12.05 2.61
N ARG A 166 20.64 -11.33 3.51
CA ARG A 166 21.26 -10.57 4.60
C ARG A 166 22.03 -11.48 5.57
N SER A 167 21.42 -12.59 5.99
CA SER A 167 22.12 -13.60 6.81
C SER A 167 23.30 -14.21 6.06
N HIS A 168 23.15 -14.55 4.79
CA HIS A 168 24.26 -15.02 3.97
C HIS A 168 25.40 -13.99 3.85
N ASN A 169 25.10 -12.70 3.71
CA ASN A 169 26.14 -11.68 3.62
C ASN A 169 27.00 -11.59 4.88
N GLN A 170 26.47 -11.97 6.05
CA GLN A 170 27.25 -12.03 7.30
C GLN A 170 28.35 -13.09 7.24
N THR A 171 28.19 -14.16 6.44
CA THR A 171 29.22 -15.19 6.27
C THR A 171 30.44 -14.68 5.49
N HIS A 172 30.26 -13.65 4.66
CA HIS A 172 31.37 -13.02 3.94
C HIS A 172 32.12 -11.98 4.78
N THR A 173 31.41 -11.31 5.71
CA THR A 173 32.01 -10.29 6.57
C THR A 173 32.58 -10.85 7.88
N GLY A 174 32.59 -12.18 8.07
CA GLY A 174 33.11 -12.83 9.27
C GLY A 174 32.36 -12.51 10.57
N LYS A 175 31.19 -11.85 10.50
CA LYS A 175 30.38 -11.53 11.69
C LYS A 175 29.49 -12.72 12.02
N LYS A 176 29.99 -13.66 12.81
CA LYS A 176 29.13 -14.57 13.57
C LYS A 176 28.35 -13.71 14.58
N THR A 177 27.04 -13.67 14.45
CA THR A 177 26.15 -13.15 15.50
C THR A 177 26.36 -13.98 16.78
N LEU A 178 26.76 -13.30 17.86
CA LEU A 178 26.61 -13.77 19.25
C LEU A 178 25.13 -13.88 19.61
#